data_AF-A0A238K2X6-F1
#
_entry.id   AF-A0A238K2X6-F1
#
_cell.length_a   1.000
_cell.length_b   1.000
_cell.length_c   1.000
_cell.angle_alpha   90.00
_cell.angle_beta   90.00
_cell.angle_gamma   90.00
#
_symmetry.space_group_name_H-M   'P 1'
#
loop_
_entity.id
_entity.type
_entity.pdbx_description
1 polymer ?
#
loop_
_entity_poly.entity_id
_entity_poly.type
_entity_poly.pdbx_seq_one_letter_code
_entity_poly.pdbx_strand_id
1 'polypeptide(L)'
;MTNWYTADTHFGHENVIGFCNRPFRSAGQMDATMIENLWSKVRPDDDLWIVGDFAFGSKTKESSYLAEVFGQLPGTRKHLIVGNHDLEPTLALPWGSIHTSPKSGMAQRDRRIRSAITQ
;
A
#
# COMPACT_ATOMS: atom_id res chain seq x y z
N MET A 1 -14.69 0.18 -17.57
CA MET A 1 -14.40 -0.33 -16.22
C MET A 1 -13.48 -1.54 -16.26
N THR A 2 -12.20 -1.26 -16.05
CA THR A 2 -11.09 -2.20 -15.98
C THR A 2 -10.52 -2.15 -14.56
N ASN A 3 -9.98 -3.27 -14.07
CA ASN A 3 -9.23 -3.28 -12.81
C ASN A 3 -7.74 -3.16 -13.11
N TRP A 4 -7.09 -2.18 -12.48
CA TRP A 4 -5.63 -2.02 -12.50
C TRP A 4 -5.05 -2.43 -11.16
N TYR A 5 -3.88 -3.07 -11.19
CA TYR A 5 -3.22 -3.58 -10.00
C TYR A 5 -1.78 -3.06 -9.94
N THR A 6 -1.37 -2.60 -8.77
CA THR A 6 0.02 -2.31 -8.42
C THR A 6 0.26 -2.77 -6.98
N ALA A 7 1.52 -2.88 -6.57
CA ALA A 7 1.91 -3.36 -5.26
C ALA A 7 3.08 -2.53 -4.71
N ASP A 8 3.27 -2.56 -3.39
CA ASP A 8 4.49 -2.09 -2.71
C ASP A 8 4.89 -0.66 -3.11
N THR A 9 3.92 0.25 -3.23
CA THR A 9 4.18 1.62 -3.68
C THR A 9 5.14 2.33 -2.74
N HIS A 10 5.05 2.07 -1.43
CA HIS A 10 5.93 2.65 -0.41
C HIS A 10 6.08 4.18 -0.54
N PHE A 11 4.97 4.88 -0.84
CA PHE A 11 4.98 6.33 -0.98
C PHE A 11 5.65 7.00 0.23
N GLY A 12 6.57 7.93 -0.04
CA GLY A 12 7.36 8.64 0.97
C GLY A 12 8.55 7.89 1.57
N HIS A 13 8.84 6.66 1.15
CA HIS A 13 9.89 5.84 1.76
C HIS A 13 11.27 6.06 1.12
N GLU A 14 12.01 7.06 1.57
CA GLU A 14 13.35 7.38 1.01
C GLU A 14 14.31 6.18 1.00
N ASN A 15 14.36 5.42 2.10
CA ASN A 15 15.29 4.30 2.25
C ASN A 15 14.96 3.10 1.34
N VAL A 16 13.73 2.99 0.81
CA VAL A 16 13.36 1.89 -0.10
C VAL A 16 14.13 1.94 -1.41
N ILE A 17 14.57 3.13 -1.81
CA ILE A 17 15.31 3.34 -3.05
C ILE A 17 16.62 2.57 -3.00
N GLY A 18 17.41 2.77 -1.95
CA GLY A 18 18.65 2.02 -1.76
C GLY A 18 18.40 0.55 -1.44
N PHE A 19 17.42 0.26 -0.58
CA PHE A 19 17.14 -1.11 -0.13
C PHE A 19 16.68 -2.04 -1.26
N CYS A 20 15.84 -1.55 -2.18
CA CYS A 20 15.31 -2.31 -3.31
C CYS A 20 15.97 -1.96 -4.65
N ASN A 21 17.04 -1.15 -4.65
CA ASN A 21 17.70 -0.65 -5.86
C ASN A 21 16.73 -0.01 -6.86
N ARG A 22 15.77 0.79 -6.37
CA ARG A 22 14.83 1.52 -7.25
C ARG A 22 15.57 2.65 -7.97
N PRO A 23 15.30 2.93 -9.25
CA PRO A 23 16.08 3.85 -10.07
C PRO A 23 15.69 5.33 -9.85
N PHE A 24 15.61 5.77 -8.59
CA PHE A 24 15.19 7.13 -8.23
C PHE A 24 16.24 7.81 -7.34
N ARG A 25 16.28 9.15 -7.39
CA ARG A 25 17.19 9.95 -6.58
C ARG A 25 16.57 10.38 -5.25
N SER A 26 15.24 10.36 -5.15
CA SER A 26 14.50 10.70 -3.93
C SER A 26 13.11 10.08 -3.92
N ALA A 27 12.50 9.96 -2.74
CA ALA A 27 11.11 9.49 -2.62
C ALA A 27 10.15 10.41 -3.37
N GLY A 28 10.35 11.73 -3.32
CA GLY A 28 9.51 12.67 -4.07
C GLY A 28 9.54 12.43 -5.58
N GLN A 29 10.72 12.12 -6.15
CA GLN A 29 10.83 11.77 -7.57
C GLN A 29 10.12 10.45 -7.88
N MET A 30 10.32 9.45 -7.01
CA MET A 30 9.69 8.13 -7.13
C MET A 30 8.16 8.25 -7.11
N ASP A 31 7.62 8.91 -6.09
CA ASP A 31 6.19 9.08 -5.85
C ASP A 31 5.53 9.79 -7.04
N ALA A 32 6.11 10.90 -7.51
CA ALA A 32 5.60 11.64 -8.67
C ALA A 32 5.60 10.79 -9.95
N THR A 33 6.68 10.04 -10.19
CA THR A 33 6.79 9.17 -11.38
C THR A 33 5.77 8.03 -11.33
N MET A 34 5.55 7.43 -10.16
CA MET A 34 4.55 6.37 -9.98
C MET A 34 3.13 6.91 -10.22
N ILE A 35 2.81 8.09 -9.69
CA ILE A 35 1.52 8.76 -9.90
C ILE A 35 1.30 9.07 -11.39
N GLU A 36 2.29 9.65 -12.07
CA GLU A 36 2.23 9.94 -13.51
C GLU A 36 1.99 8.66 -14.34
N ASN A 37 2.71 7.59 -14.03
CA ASN A 37 2.52 6.30 -14.69
C ASN A 37 1.10 5.75 -14.49
N LEU A 38 0.54 5.86 -13.28
CA LEU A 38 -0.85 5.47 -13.01
C LEU A 38 -1.82 6.31 -13.84
N TRP A 39 -1.64 7.63 -13.90
CA TRP A 39 -2.48 8.52 -14.73
C TRP A 39 -2.40 8.19 -16.22
N SER A 40 -1.26 7.70 -16.71
CA SER A 40 -1.11 7.30 -18.11
C SER A 40 -1.92 6.05 -18.49
N LYS A 41 -2.44 5.30 -17.50
CA LYS A 41 -3.09 3.99 -17.69
C LYS A 41 -4.50 3.92 -17.15
N VAL A 42 -4.72 4.38 -15.92
CA VAL A 42 -5.98 4.24 -15.18
C VAL A 42 -6.93 5.35 -15.57
N ARG A 43 -8.07 4.98 -16.18
CA ARG A 43 -9.10 5.95 -16.56
C ARG A 43 -9.97 6.35 -15.36
N PRO A 44 -10.68 7.49 -15.42
CA PRO A 44 -11.58 7.90 -14.36
C PRO A 44 -12.69 6.89 -14.01
N ASP A 45 -13.08 6.00 -14.93
CA ASP A 45 -14.10 4.95 -14.71
C ASP A 45 -13.51 3.58 -14.32
N ASP A 46 -12.18 3.48 -14.20
CA ASP A 46 -11.49 2.26 -13.81
C ASP A 46 -11.27 2.19 -12.28
N ASP A 47 -11.07 0.98 -11.76
CA ASP A 47 -10.70 0.76 -10.36
C ASP A 47 -9.19 0.54 -10.23
N LEU A 48 -8.59 1.11 -9.19
CA LEU A 48 -7.20 0.91 -8.82
C LEU A 48 -7.08 0.04 -7.57
N TRP A 49 -6.34 -1.05 -7.67
CA TRP A 49 -6.03 -1.96 -6.58
C TRP A 49 -4.56 -1.80 -6.18
N ILE A 50 -4.34 -1.51 -4.90
CA ILE A 50 -3.02 -1.51 -4.27
C ILE A 50 -2.89 -2.80 -3.47
N VAL A 51 -1.88 -3.60 -3.79
CA VAL A 51 -1.58 -4.86 -3.13
C VAL A 51 -0.41 -4.65 -2.19
N GLY A 52 -0.72 -4.26 -0.95
CA GLY A 52 0.23 -4.10 0.14
C GLY A 52 1.05 -2.83 0.10
N ASP A 53 1.48 -2.43 1.31
CA ASP A 53 2.56 -1.50 1.60
C ASP A 53 2.43 -0.18 0.82
N PHE A 54 1.29 0.47 1.00
CA PHE A 54 0.89 1.68 0.30
C PHE A 54 1.90 2.82 0.52
N ALA A 55 2.24 3.09 1.77
CA ALA A 55 3.12 4.19 2.16
C ALA A 55 3.94 3.80 3.40
N PHE A 56 5.18 4.31 3.49
CA PHE A 56 6.03 4.09 4.65
C PHE A 56 6.98 5.26 4.92
N GLY A 57 7.28 5.53 6.19
CA GLY A 57 8.23 6.57 6.59
C GLY A 57 7.72 7.40 7.76
N SER A 58 8.48 8.42 8.17
CA SER A 58 8.05 9.33 9.25
C SER A 58 6.80 10.14 8.87
N LYS A 59 6.70 10.55 7.61
CA LYS A 59 5.58 11.33 7.07
C LYS A 59 4.24 10.60 7.11
N THR A 60 4.22 9.27 7.07
CA THR A 60 2.97 8.50 7.10
C THR A 60 2.30 8.47 8.48
N LYS A 61 2.97 9.02 9.51
CA LYS A 61 2.35 9.30 10.81
C LYS A 61 1.40 10.50 10.75
N GLU A 62 1.54 11.35 9.73
CA GLU A 62 0.70 12.52 9.51
C GLU A 62 -0.42 12.17 8.54
N SER A 63 -1.67 12.20 9.01
CA SER A 63 -2.83 11.84 8.18
C SER A 63 -3.00 12.77 6.96
N SER A 64 -2.53 14.02 7.05
CA SER A 64 -2.55 14.99 5.95
C SER A 64 -1.71 14.53 4.76
N TYR A 65 -0.50 14.01 5.01
CA TYR A 65 0.38 13.50 3.97
C TYR A 65 -0.25 12.31 3.24
N LEU A 66 -0.80 11.35 3.99
CA LEU A 66 -1.47 10.19 3.40
C LEU A 66 -2.69 10.59 2.58
N ALA A 67 -3.49 11.55 3.06
CA ALA A 67 -4.64 12.08 2.33
C ALA A 67 -4.22 12.80 1.03
N GLU A 68 -3.12 13.55 1.07
CA GLU A 68 -2.56 14.23 -0.10
C GLU A 68 -2.11 13.24 -1.17
N VAL A 69 -1.34 12.22 -0.79
CA VAL A 69 -0.88 11.16 -1.72
C VAL A 69 -2.08 10.40 -2.28
N PHE A 70 -3.02 9.99 -1.43
CA PHE A 70 -4.22 9.25 -1.85
C PHE A 70 -5.08 10.06 -2.83
N GLY A 71 -5.22 11.36 -2.60
CA GLY A 71 -5.99 12.28 -3.44
C GLY A 71 -5.41 12.48 -4.85
N GLN A 72 -4.12 12.21 -5.04
CA GLN A 72 -3.46 12.31 -6.35
C GLN A 72 -3.65 11.08 -7.23
N LEU A 73 -4.14 9.97 -6.67
CA LEU A 73 -4.27 8.72 -7.40
C LEU A 73 -5.50 8.73 -8.34
N PRO A 74 -5.38 8.19 -9.57
CA PRO A 74 -6.48 8.13 -10.54
C PRO A 74 -7.55 7.07 -10.17
N GLY A 75 -8.52 6.90 -11.05
CA GLY A 75 -9.59 5.89 -10.94
C GLY A 75 -10.79 6.33 -10.10
N THR A 76 -11.93 5.68 -10.33
CA THR A 76 -13.19 5.97 -9.62
C THR A 76 -13.18 5.42 -8.20
N ARG A 77 -12.54 4.27 -7.98
CA ARG A 77 -12.39 3.64 -6.66
C ARG A 77 -10.99 3.10 -6.49
N LYS A 78 -10.55 3.08 -5.23
CA LYS A 78 -9.24 2.62 -4.81
C LYS A 78 -9.44 1.52 -3.80
N HIS A 79 -8.77 0.40 -3.95
CA HIS A 79 -8.91 -0.78 -3.10
C HIS A 79 -7.55 -1.17 -2.52
N LEU A 80 -7.54 -1.63 -1.28
CA LEU A 80 -6.32 -2.06 -0.60
C LEU A 80 -6.41 -3.53 -0.24
N ILE A 81 -5.38 -4.31 -0.59
CA ILE A 81 -5.04 -5.55 0.10
C ILE A 81 -3.94 -5.21 1.10
N VAL A 82 -4.20 -5.40 2.39
CA VAL A 82 -3.36 -4.89 3.49
C VAL A 82 -2.02 -5.62 3.52
N GLY A 83 -0.94 -4.84 3.45
CA GLY A 83 0.45 -5.26 3.68
C GLY A 83 0.89 -5.03 5.14
N ASN A 84 2.12 -5.41 5.47
CA ASN A 84 2.63 -5.29 6.84
C ASN A 84 2.96 -3.86 7.26
N HIS A 85 3.13 -2.93 6.30
CA HIS A 85 3.38 -1.52 6.57
C HIS A 85 2.10 -0.67 6.63
N ASP A 86 0.96 -1.23 6.25
CA ASP A 86 -0.33 -0.54 6.26
C ASP A 86 -0.94 -0.53 7.67
N LEU A 87 -0.55 0.48 8.46
CA LEU A 87 -1.06 0.70 9.81
C LEU A 87 -2.33 1.57 9.82
N GLU A 88 -2.92 1.79 11.00
CA GLU A 88 -4.16 2.56 11.22
C GLU A 88 -4.29 3.84 10.37
N PRO A 89 -3.28 4.72 10.24
CA PRO A 89 -3.40 5.91 9.40
C PRO A 89 -3.68 5.61 7.92
N THR A 90 -3.06 4.55 7.37
CA THR A 90 -3.30 4.10 5.99
C THR A 90 -4.69 3.50 5.85
N LEU A 91 -5.12 2.69 6.83
CA LEU A 91 -6.43 2.04 6.83
C LEU A 91 -7.59 3.04 6.97
N ALA A 92 -7.33 4.21 7.56
CA ALA A 92 -8.31 5.28 7.73
C ALA A 92 -8.57 6.13 6.46
N LEU A 93 -7.82 5.91 5.37
CA LEU A 93 -8.05 6.58 4.10
C LEU A 93 -9.38 6.12 3.47
N PRO A 94 -10.00 6.93 2.58
CA PRO A 94 -11.31 6.63 2.00
C PRO A 94 -11.22 5.56 0.89
N TRP A 95 -10.78 4.36 1.24
CA TRP A 95 -10.75 3.19 0.35
C TRP A 95 -12.16 2.74 -0.01
N GLY A 96 -12.36 2.32 -1.27
CA GLY A 96 -13.59 1.68 -1.72
C GLY A 96 -13.77 0.28 -1.12
N SER A 97 -12.67 -0.43 -0.85
CA SER A 97 -12.66 -1.62 0.02
C SER A 97 -11.26 -1.92 0.55
N ILE A 98 -11.20 -2.63 1.67
CA ILE A 98 -9.97 -3.07 2.33
C ILE A 98 -10.08 -4.58 2.56
N HIS A 99 -9.06 -5.34 2.18
CA HIS A 99 -8.99 -6.79 2.30
C HIS A 99 -7.74 -7.18 3.08
N THR A 100 -7.87 -8.12 4.02
CA THR A 100 -6.71 -8.66 4.74
C THR A 100 -6.36 -10.03 4.19
N SER A 101 -5.09 -10.26 3.87
CA SER A 101 -4.62 -11.61 3.55
C SER A 101 -4.65 -12.47 4.82
N PRO A 102 -5.01 -13.77 4.72
CA PRO A 102 -4.83 -14.69 5.84
C PRO A 102 -3.36 -14.63 6.26
N LYS A 103 -3.09 -14.26 7.52
CA LYS A 103 -1.72 -14.22 8.04
C LYS A 103 -1.11 -15.60 7.81
N SER A 104 -0.09 -15.68 6.95
CA SER A 104 0.74 -16.88 6.86
C SER A 104 1.38 -17.11 8.23
N GLY A 105 0.82 -18.03 9.01
CA GLY A 105 1.42 -18.60 10.20
C GLY A 105 2.04 -17.60 11.19
N MET A 106 1.26 -16.69 11.76
CA MET A 106 1.62 -16.14 13.07
C MET A 106 0.42 -16.28 13.99
N ALA A 107 0.54 -17.26 14.89
CA ALA A 107 -0.43 -17.70 15.86
C ALA A 107 -1.40 -16.58 16.29
N GLN A 108 -2.68 -16.77 15.98
CA GLN A 108 -3.70 -16.36 16.93
C GLN A 108 -3.27 -16.95 18.27
N ARG A 109 -2.80 -16.10 19.19
CA ARG A 109 -2.66 -16.47 20.60
C ARG A 109 -4.08 -16.62 21.16
N ASP A 110 -4.78 -17.64 20.70
CA ASP A 110 -5.82 -18.23 21.51
C ASP A 110 -5.09 -19.09 22.55
N ARG A 111 -5.22 -18.72 23.82
CA ARG A 111 -4.79 -19.56 24.92
C ARG A 111 -5.75 -20.73 24.99
N ARG A 112 -5.61 -21.70 24.10
CA ARG A 112 -6.09 -23.07 24.28
C ARG A 112 -5.59 -23.97 23.16
N ILE A 113 -4.97 -25.06 23.62
CA ILE A 113 -4.71 -26.33 22.93
C ILE A 113 -3.32 -26.45 22.29
N ARG A 114 -2.68 -27.56 22.69
CA ARG A 114 -1.26 -27.90 22.64
C ARG A 114 -0.89 -28.55 21.28
N SER A 115 0.36 -28.32 20.89
CA SER A 115 1.33 -29.31 20.34
C SER A 115 0.84 -30.32 19.31
N ALA A 116 1.42 -30.28 18.10
CA ALA A 116 2.22 -31.40 17.54
C ALA A 116 2.74 -31.12 16.11
N ILE A 117 4.02 -31.45 15.90
CA ILE A 117 4.66 -31.96 14.66
C ILE A 117 5.20 -30.93 13.64
N THR A 118 6.51 -30.77 13.73
CA THR A 118 7.45 -30.32 12.69
C THR A 118 7.79 -31.50 11.75
N GLN A 119 7.75 -31.25 10.45
CA GLN A 119 8.74 -31.79 9.51
C GLN A 119 9.43 -30.59 8.86
#